data_AF-A0A4V5UJ04-F1
#
_entry.id   AF-A0A4V5UJ04-F1
#
_cell.length_a   1.000
_cell.length_b   1.000
_cell.length_c   1.000
_cell.angle_alpha   90.00
_cell.angle_beta   90.00
_cell.angle_gamma   90.00
#
_symmetry.space_group_name_H-M   'P 1'
#
loop_
_entity.id
_entity.type
_entity.pdbx_description
1 polymer ?
#
loop_
_entity_poly.entity_id
_entity_poly.type
_entity_poly.pdbx_seq_one_letter_code
_entity_poly.pdbx_strand_id
1 'polypeptide(L)'
;MQRWVSAGHKAAPIEKMMPPVIHALGHKDCELIQRDRRALEIHNLTEAGVIHPTEQHMMEFNDLLTQSYLWVLGSYEIIRSICERLEGDPRHSIAREAKHVFERVRMPLAKMATASRYRADSPIAYPALNLDCGIAWQVQESVFITRHELSDTFLNFLEAL
;
A
#
# COMPACT_ATOMS: atom_id res chain seq x y z
N MET A 1 -8.17 -2.35 12.82
CA MET A 1 -9.09 -1.19 12.78
C MET A 1 -8.83 -0.15 13.87
N GLN A 2 -8.80 -0.49 15.17
CA GLN A 2 -8.60 0.51 16.25
C GLN A 2 -7.33 1.37 16.07
N ARG A 3 -6.20 0.74 15.67
CA ARG A 3 -4.95 1.44 15.35
C ARG A 3 -5.14 2.51 14.26
N TRP A 4 -5.77 2.15 13.14
CA TRP A 4 -6.13 3.09 12.06
C TRP A 4 -6.99 4.26 12.53
N VAL A 5 -7.97 3.99 13.40
CA VAL A 5 -8.83 5.05 13.94
C VAL A 5 -8.01 6.01 14.79
N SER A 6 -7.21 5.50 15.72
CA SER A 6 -6.36 6.31 16.60
C SER A 6 -5.34 7.14 15.81
N ALA A 7 -4.62 6.51 14.88
CA ALA A 7 -3.64 7.16 14.02
C ALA A 7 -4.29 8.23 13.11
N GLY A 8 -5.46 7.96 12.54
CA GLY A 8 -6.17 8.93 11.71
C GLY A 8 -6.55 10.23 12.43
N HIS A 9 -6.81 10.19 13.74
CA HIS A 9 -7.08 11.41 14.51
C HIS A 9 -5.86 12.33 14.62
N LYS A 10 -4.63 11.81 14.49
CA LYS A 10 -3.40 12.60 14.52
C LYS A 10 -3.26 13.54 13.32
N ALA A 11 -3.94 13.25 12.21
CA ALA A 11 -3.97 14.13 11.05
C ALA A 11 -4.93 15.33 11.22
N ALA A 12 -5.85 15.30 12.19
CA ALA A 12 -6.90 16.32 12.34
C ALA A 12 -6.38 17.76 12.57
N PRO A 13 -5.28 17.99 13.32
CA PRO A 13 -4.70 19.33 13.45
C PRO A 13 -4.11 19.89 12.16
N ILE A 14 -3.77 19.03 11.19
CA ILE A 14 -3.15 19.41 9.91
C ILE A 14 -4.24 19.63 8.85
N GLU A 15 -5.21 18.71 8.75
CA GLU A 15 -6.33 18.80 7.83
C GLU A 15 -7.57 18.11 8.42
N LYS A 16 -8.61 18.90 8.72
CA LYS A 16 -9.80 18.43 9.45
C LYS A 16 -10.59 17.37 8.69
N MET A 17 -10.51 17.39 7.36
CA MET A 17 -11.23 16.44 6.50
C MET A 17 -10.50 15.11 6.29
N MET A 18 -9.26 14.96 6.77
CA MET A 18 -8.47 13.74 6.57
C MET A 18 -8.88 12.51 7.40
N PRO A 19 -9.25 12.63 8.69
CA PRO A 19 -9.53 11.45 9.52
C PRO A 19 -10.58 10.50 8.90
N PRO A 20 -11.73 10.96 8.37
CA PRO A 20 -12.69 10.07 7.73
C PRO A 20 -12.11 9.28 6.55
N VAL A 21 -11.27 9.92 5.73
CA VAL A 21 -10.63 9.28 4.57
C VAL A 21 -9.60 8.24 5.03
N ILE A 22 -8.80 8.58 6.04
CA ILE A 22 -7.83 7.65 6.64
C ILE A 22 -8.54 6.45 7.27
N HIS A 23 -9.66 6.66 7.96
CA HIS A 23 -10.45 5.56 8.53
C HIS A 23 -11.02 4.64 7.45
N ALA A 24 -11.52 5.21 6.35
CA ALA A 24 -12.00 4.45 5.21
C ALA A 24 -10.87 3.61 4.56
N LEU A 25 -9.68 4.19 4.37
CA LEU A 25 -8.51 3.45 3.89
C LEU A 25 -8.04 2.39 4.86
N GLY A 26 -8.13 2.64 6.17
CA GLY A 26 -7.79 1.65 7.20
C GLY A 26 -8.77 0.48 7.25
N HIS A 27 -10.06 0.74 7.01
CA HIS A 27 -11.04 -0.33 6.81
C HIS A 27 -10.71 -1.14 5.56
N LYS A 28 -10.39 -0.47 4.45
CA LYS A 28 -10.01 -1.14 3.20
C LYS A 28 -8.72 -1.96 3.35
N ASP A 29 -7.74 -1.47 4.10
CA ASP A 29 -6.52 -2.21 4.43
C ASP A 29 -6.84 -3.53 5.16
N CYS A 30 -7.72 -3.46 6.17
CA CYS A 30 -8.16 -4.65 6.91
C CYS A 30 -8.88 -5.67 6.00
N GLU A 31 -9.74 -5.21 5.09
CA GLU A 31 -10.40 -6.05 4.09
C GLU A 31 -9.37 -6.71 3.16
N LEU A 32 -8.42 -5.94 2.63
CA LEU A 32 -7.40 -6.44 1.72
C LEU A 32 -6.50 -7.49 2.41
N ILE A 33 -6.15 -7.30 3.68
CA ILE A 33 -5.39 -8.30 4.46
C ILE A 33 -6.12 -9.65 4.52
N GLN A 34 -7.45 -9.64 4.66
CA GLN A 34 -8.23 -10.88 4.65
C GLN A 34 -8.23 -11.53 3.26
N ARG A 35 -8.33 -10.71 2.21
CA ARG A 35 -8.30 -11.17 0.82
C ARG A 35 -6.96 -11.73 0.41
N ASP A 36 -5.85 -11.16 0.90
CA ASP A 36 -4.50 -11.70 0.71
C ASP A 36 -4.39 -13.13 1.26
N ARG A 37 -4.90 -13.35 2.48
CA ARG A 37 -4.90 -14.70 3.09
C ARG A 37 -5.69 -15.71 2.25
N ARG A 38 -6.84 -15.30 1.72
CA ARG A 38 -7.64 -16.14 0.81
C ARG A 38 -6.89 -16.43 -0.49
N ALA A 39 -6.21 -15.44 -1.07
CA ALA A 39 -5.43 -15.64 -2.28
C ALA A 39 -4.27 -16.65 -2.05
N LEU A 40 -3.59 -16.55 -0.89
CA LEU A 40 -2.56 -17.49 -0.48
C LEU A 40 -3.12 -18.90 -0.25
N GLU A 41 -4.28 -19.02 0.38
CA GLU A 41 -4.96 -20.30 0.57
C GLU A 41 -5.31 -20.96 -0.77
N ILE A 42 -5.91 -20.22 -1.70
CA ILE A 42 -6.24 -20.70 -3.04
C ILE A 42 -4.97 -21.14 -3.79
N HIS A 43 -3.89 -20.36 -3.69
CA HIS A 43 -2.61 -20.71 -4.29
C HIS A 43 -2.08 -22.04 -3.72
N ASN A 44 -2.02 -22.18 -2.40
CA ASN A 44 -1.51 -23.38 -1.74
C ASN A 44 -2.35 -24.63 -2.07
N LEU A 45 -3.67 -24.51 -2.10
CA LEU A 45 -4.57 -25.61 -2.47
C LEU A 45 -4.43 -26.00 -3.95
N THR A 46 -4.15 -25.02 -4.82
CA THR A 46 -3.89 -25.26 -6.24
C THR A 46 -2.57 -26.02 -6.43
N GLU A 47 -1.49 -25.56 -5.79
CA GLU A 47 -0.17 -26.20 -5.84
C GLU A 47 -0.22 -27.63 -5.28
N ALA A 48 -1.02 -27.87 -4.24
CA ALA A 48 -1.26 -29.19 -3.68
C ALA A 48 -2.18 -30.09 -4.54
N GLY A 49 -2.73 -29.58 -5.64
CA GLY A 49 -3.66 -30.30 -6.52
C GLY A 49 -5.04 -30.58 -5.89
N VAL A 50 -5.40 -29.89 -4.82
CA VAL A 50 -6.68 -30.04 -4.11
C VAL A 50 -7.81 -29.35 -4.87
N ILE A 51 -7.51 -28.20 -5.49
CA ILE A 51 -8.45 -27.45 -6.32
C ILE A 51 -7.81 -27.11 -7.66
N HIS A 52 -8.64 -26.82 -8.65
CA HIS A 52 -8.20 -26.26 -9.92
C HIS A 52 -8.53 -24.76 -9.99
N PRO A 53 -7.65 -23.92 -10.56
CA PRO A 53 -7.95 -22.52 -10.81
C PRO A 53 -9.21 -22.37 -11.65
N THR A 54 -10.11 -21.48 -11.24
CA THR A 54 -11.34 -21.17 -11.96
C THR A 54 -11.26 -19.75 -12.50
N GLU A 55 -12.14 -19.42 -13.45
CA GLU A 55 -12.31 -18.03 -13.90
C GLU A 55 -12.63 -17.09 -12.73
N GLN A 56 -13.48 -17.54 -11.81
CA GLN A 56 -13.81 -16.79 -10.60
C GLN A 56 -12.57 -16.51 -9.73
N HIS A 57 -11.68 -17.49 -9.55
CA HIS A 57 -10.44 -17.28 -8.80
C HIS A 57 -9.54 -16.23 -9.48
N MET A 58 -9.46 -16.24 -10.81
CA MET A 58 -8.69 -15.26 -11.58
C MET A 58 -9.29 -13.85 -11.45
N MET A 59 -10.62 -13.72 -11.53
CA MET A 59 -11.32 -12.45 -11.35
C MET A 59 -11.13 -11.88 -9.93
N GLU A 60 -11.27 -12.72 -8.90
CA GLU A 60 -11.07 -12.31 -7.49
C GLU A 60 -9.65 -11.82 -7.24
N PHE A 61 -8.65 -12.48 -7.84
CA PHE A 61 -7.25 -12.08 -7.75
C PHE A 61 -6.98 -10.76 -8.49
N ASN A 62 -7.50 -10.60 -9.72
CA ASN A 62 -7.36 -9.35 -10.47
C ASN A 62 -8.02 -8.15 -9.76
N ASP A 63 -9.19 -8.36 -9.15
CA ASP A 63 -9.81 -7.34 -8.31
C ASP A 63 -8.94 -7.04 -7.08
N LEU A 64 -8.37 -8.06 -6.42
CA LEU A 64 -7.46 -7.86 -5.28
C LEU A 64 -6.25 -6.99 -5.66
N LEU A 65 -5.63 -7.26 -6.81
CA LEU A 65 -4.53 -6.46 -7.32
C LEU A 65 -4.96 -5.02 -7.58
N THR A 66 -6.10 -4.83 -8.24
CA THR A 66 -6.65 -3.51 -8.58
C THR A 66 -6.94 -2.70 -7.32
N GLN A 67 -7.60 -3.30 -6.34
CA GLN A 67 -7.91 -2.65 -5.06
C GLN A 67 -6.64 -2.34 -4.26
N SER A 68 -5.62 -3.20 -4.33
CA SER A 68 -4.32 -2.94 -3.72
C SER A 68 -3.63 -1.73 -4.35
N TYR A 69 -3.70 -1.56 -5.67
CA TYR A 69 -3.21 -0.35 -6.34
C TYR A 69 -3.96 0.91 -5.88
N LEU A 70 -5.28 0.87 -5.86
CA LEU A 70 -6.09 2.02 -5.42
C LEU A 70 -5.80 2.39 -3.96
N TRP A 71 -5.54 1.39 -3.11
CA TRP A 71 -5.14 1.61 -1.74
C TRP A 71 -3.77 2.31 -1.63
N VAL A 72 -2.77 1.86 -2.40
CA VAL A 72 -1.45 2.52 -2.44
C VAL A 72 -1.59 3.95 -2.97
N LEU A 73 -2.46 4.19 -3.96
CA LEU A 73 -2.72 5.52 -4.50
C LEU A 73 -3.28 6.46 -3.44
N GLY A 74 -4.35 6.03 -2.79
CA GLY A 74 -5.01 6.82 -1.75
C GLY A 74 -4.07 7.14 -0.60
N SER A 75 -3.29 6.15 -0.17
CA SER A 75 -2.30 6.31 0.91
C SER A 75 -1.20 7.30 0.52
N TYR A 76 -0.62 7.16 -0.69
CA TYR A 76 0.38 8.09 -1.20
C TYR A 76 -0.14 9.51 -1.29
N GLU A 77 -1.36 9.72 -1.81
CA GLU A 77 -1.93 11.07 -1.97
C GLU A 77 -2.21 11.76 -0.63
N ILE A 78 -2.61 11.00 0.40
CA ILE A 78 -2.72 11.52 1.77
C ILE A 78 -1.34 11.94 2.28
N ILE A 79 -0.35 11.06 2.21
CA ILE A 79 1.01 11.34 2.69
C ILE A 79 1.58 12.56 1.96
N ARG A 80 1.43 12.65 0.64
CA ARG A 80 1.83 13.80 -0.17
C ARG A 80 1.14 15.09 0.28
N SER A 81 -0.18 15.05 0.48
CA SER A 81 -0.96 16.22 0.89
C SER A 81 -0.62 16.72 2.29
N ILE A 82 -0.28 15.82 3.22
CA ILE A 82 0.22 16.18 4.56
C ILE A 82 1.64 16.73 4.46
N CYS A 83 2.52 16.08 3.68
CA CYS A 83 3.89 16.52 3.46
C CYS A 83 3.96 17.97 2.96
N GLU A 84 3.06 18.35 2.04
CA GLU A 84 2.93 19.74 1.55
C GLU A 84 2.47 20.70 2.64
N ARG A 85 1.49 20.31 3.46
CA ARG A 85 0.98 21.14 4.57
C ARG A 85 2.00 21.32 5.71
N LEU A 86 2.94 20.39 5.85
CA LEU A 86 3.99 20.43 6.86
C LEU A 86 5.23 21.21 6.40
N GLU A 87 5.21 21.91 5.27
CA GLU A 87 6.37 22.70 4.84
C GLU A 87 6.78 23.74 5.91
N GLY A 88 8.04 23.66 6.38
CA GLY A 88 8.56 24.46 7.49
C GLY A 88 8.34 23.86 8.90
N ASP A 89 7.58 22.78 9.03
CA ASP A 89 7.37 22.05 10.29
C ASP A 89 8.45 20.96 10.49
N PRO A 90 8.97 20.74 11.72
CA PRO A 90 9.92 19.65 12.00
C PRO A 90 9.45 18.26 11.54
N ARG A 91 8.13 18.00 11.57
CA ARG A 91 7.49 16.74 11.15
C ARG A 91 7.52 16.53 9.63
N HIS A 92 7.89 17.54 8.85
CA HIS A 92 8.04 17.42 7.39
C HIS A 92 9.04 16.33 7.00
N SER A 93 10.10 16.15 7.78
CA SER A 93 11.11 15.10 7.54
C SER A 93 10.47 13.70 7.52
N ILE A 94 9.66 13.40 8.52
CA ILE A 94 8.94 12.12 8.68
C ILE A 94 7.94 11.93 7.54
N ALA A 95 7.17 12.98 7.19
CA ALA A 95 6.24 12.93 6.07
C ALA A 95 6.94 12.66 4.73
N ARG A 96 8.12 13.26 4.53
CA ARG A 96 8.94 13.08 3.32
C ARG A 96 9.53 11.67 3.23
N GLU A 97 9.97 11.10 4.34
CA GLU A 97 10.45 9.71 4.40
C GLU A 97 9.35 8.72 4.03
N ALA A 98 8.17 8.83 4.64
CA ALA A 98 7.02 7.99 4.31
C ALA A 98 6.63 8.15 2.82
N LYS A 99 6.62 9.38 2.31
CA LYS A 99 6.36 9.66 0.89
C LYS A 99 7.35 8.93 -0.02
N HIS A 100 8.65 8.98 0.28
CA HIS A 100 9.68 8.32 -0.54
C HIS A 100 9.56 6.79 -0.60
N VAL A 101 9.03 6.15 0.46
CA VAL A 101 8.74 4.72 0.46
C VAL A 101 7.63 4.41 -0.55
N PHE A 102 6.52 5.17 -0.48
CA PHE A 102 5.39 5.00 -1.40
C PHE A 102 5.74 5.35 -2.85
N GLU A 103 6.58 6.36 -3.08
CA GLU A 103 7.08 6.70 -4.43
C GLU A 103 7.84 5.54 -5.08
N ARG A 104 8.51 4.72 -4.27
CA ARG A 104 9.29 3.58 -4.76
C ARG A 104 8.42 2.48 -5.37
N VAL A 105 7.22 2.28 -4.81
CA VAL A 105 6.24 1.31 -5.29
C VAL A 105 5.60 1.72 -6.62
N ARG A 106 5.82 2.96 -7.09
CA ARG A 106 5.35 3.51 -8.37
C ARG A 106 3.92 3.14 -8.70
N MET A 107 3.01 4.07 -8.46
CA MET A 107 1.63 3.99 -8.92
C MET A 107 1.57 3.77 -10.45
N PRO A 108 1.28 2.56 -10.98
CA PRO A 108 1.29 2.34 -12.43
C PRO A 108 0.17 3.13 -13.12
N LEU A 109 -0.88 3.48 -12.37
CA LEU A 109 -1.97 4.34 -12.81
C LEU A 109 -1.58 5.83 -12.93
N ALA A 110 -0.41 6.25 -12.43
CA ALA A 110 0.00 7.66 -12.38
C ALA A 110 1.32 7.96 -13.10
N LYS A 111 2.30 7.04 -13.12
CA LYS A 111 3.60 7.25 -13.81
C LYS A 111 4.20 5.95 -14.36
N MET A 112 4.52 5.96 -15.66
CA MET A 112 5.14 4.84 -16.40
C MET A 112 6.68 4.86 -16.38
N ALA A 113 7.30 5.85 -15.71
CA ALA A 113 8.74 6.10 -15.76
C ALA A 113 9.40 5.97 -14.39
N THR A 114 10.72 5.78 -14.44
CA THR A 114 11.58 5.61 -13.28
C THR A 114 11.58 6.78 -12.31
N ALA A 115 11.27 6.54 -11.03
CA ALA A 115 11.44 7.54 -9.99
C ALA A 115 12.91 7.98 -9.98
N SER A 116 13.17 9.29 -10.05
CA SER A 116 14.52 9.83 -10.30
C SER A 116 15.55 9.40 -9.26
N ARG A 117 15.09 9.09 -8.04
CA ARG A 117 15.88 8.60 -6.90
C ARG A 117 16.23 7.11 -6.97
N TYR A 118 15.47 6.31 -7.74
CA TYR A 118 15.62 4.85 -7.83
C TYR A 118 15.89 4.40 -9.28
N ARG A 119 17.00 4.89 -9.87
CA ARG A 119 17.33 4.62 -11.28
C ARG A 119 17.67 3.16 -11.59
N ALA A 120 18.02 2.38 -10.57
CA ALA A 120 18.31 0.95 -10.69
C ALA A 120 17.05 0.07 -10.59
N ASP A 121 15.90 0.64 -10.21
CA ASP A 121 14.63 -0.08 -10.10
C ASP A 121 14.01 -0.30 -11.50
N SER A 122 13.30 -1.42 -11.66
CA SER A 122 12.55 -1.75 -12.88
C SER A 122 11.64 -0.59 -13.31
N PRO A 123 11.43 -0.34 -14.62
CA PRO A 123 10.56 0.73 -15.11
C PRO A 123 9.13 0.70 -14.56
N ILE A 124 8.63 -0.50 -14.24
CA ILE A 124 7.34 -0.73 -13.60
C ILE A 124 7.57 -1.61 -12.38
N ALA A 125 6.92 -1.27 -11.25
CA ALA A 125 6.86 -2.15 -10.10
C ALA A 125 5.78 -3.21 -10.37
N TYR A 126 6.18 -4.45 -10.58
CA TYR A 126 5.25 -5.52 -10.94
C TYR A 126 4.55 -6.04 -9.69
N PRO A 127 3.21 -6.12 -9.68
CA PRO A 127 2.51 -6.64 -8.54
C PRO A 127 2.65 -8.16 -8.56
N ALA A 128 2.89 -8.75 -7.40
CA ALA A 128 3.11 -10.17 -7.23
C ALA A 128 2.41 -10.67 -5.96
N LEU A 129 2.12 -11.97 -5.94
CA LEU A 129 1.75 -12.65 -4.70
C LEU A 129 3.06 -13.08 -4.02
N ASN A 130 3.41 -12.44 -2.92
CA ASN A 130 4.45 -12.89 -2.00
C ASN A 130 3.86 -13.98 -1.08
N LEU A 131 4.51 -15.13 -1.03
CA LEU A 131 3.98 -16.33 -0.36
C LEU A 131 3.87 -16.20 1.16
N ASP A 132 4.63 -15.29 1.77
CA ASP A 132 4.63 -15.06 3.21
C ASP A 132 3.65 -13.95 3.61
N CYS A 133 3.55 -12.90 2.78
CA CYS A 133 2.96 -11.61 3.17
C CYS A 133 1.80 -11.14 2.28
N GLY A 134 1.39 -11.89 1.26
CA GLY A 134 0.28 -11.52 0.38
C GLY A 134 0.72 -10.61 -0.77
N ILE A 135 -0.07 -9.58 -1.11
CA ILE A 135 0.27 -8.73 -2.25
C ILE A 135 1.54 -7.92 -1.98
N ALA A 136 2.44 -7.92 -2.96
CA ALA A 136 3.69 -7.19 -2.95
C ALA A 136 3.99 -6.57 -4.32
N TRP A 137 4.98 -5.69 -4.37
CA TRP A 137 5.50 -5.09 -5.57
C TRP A 137 6.97 -5.40 -5.72
N GLN A 138 7.33 -6.06 -6.83
CA GLN A 138 8.71 -6.27 -7.23
C GLN A 138 9.25 -4.98 -7.84
N VAL A 139 10.16 -4.31 -7.13
CA VAL A 139 10.79 -3.06 -7.58
C VAL A 139 12.18 -3.28 -8.20
N GLN A 140 12.82 -4.39 -7.85
CA GLN A 140 14.04 -4.93 -8.48
C GLN A 140 13.97 -6.46 -8.50
N GLU A 141 14.86 -7.12 -9.23
CA GLU A 141 14.88 -8.60 -9.39
C GLU A 141 14.72 -9.35 -8.06
N SER A 142 15.40 -8.90 -6.99
CA SER A 142 15.33 -9.52 -5.67
C SER A 142 14.73 -8.61 -4.58
N VAL A 143 14.08 -7.50 -4.95
CA VAL A 143 13.54 -6.54 -3.98
C VAL A 143 12.03 -6.43 -4.14
N PHE A 144 11.35 -6.82 -3.06
CA PHE A 144 9.90 -6.74 -2.95
C PHE A 144 9.54 -5.75 -1.85
N ILE A 145 8.45 -5.03 -2.05
CA ILE A 145 7.80 -4.22 -1.02
C ILE A 145 6.40 -4.76 -0.88
N THR A 146 6.09 -5.32 0.28
CA THR A 146 4.77 -5.88 0.57
C THR A 146 3.77 -4.78 0.88
N ARG A 147 2.49 -5.04 0.63
CA ARG A 147 1.42 -4.12 1.05
C ARG A 147 1.39 -3.95 2.56
N HIS A 148 1.74 -5.00 3.32
CA HIS A 148 1.85 -4.93 4.77
C HIS A 148 2.90 -3.90 5.23
N GLU A 149 4.09 -3.91 4.63
CA GLU A 149 5.14 -2.91 4.91
C GLU A 149 4.69 -1.48 4.60
N LEU A 150 3.90 -1.29 3.54
CA LEU A 150 3.31 0.02 3.23
C LEU A 150 2.26 0.45 4.25
N SER A 151 1.39 -0.48 4.69
CA SER A 151 0.39 -0.22 5.73
C SER A 151 1.07 0.16 7.05
N ASP A 152 2.12 -0.54 7.45
CA ASP A 152 2.90 -0.19 8.64
C ASP A 152 3.63 1.14 8.48
N THR A 153 4.23 1.40 7.32
CA THR A 153 4.85 2.71 7.03
C THR A 153 3.85 3.84 7.17
N PHE A 154 2.64 3.66 6.64
CA PHE A 154 1.59 4.67 6.71
C PHE A 154 1.07 4.87 8.15
N LEU A 155 0.86 3.79 8.89
CA LEU A 155 0.45 3.86 10.30
C LEU A 155 1.50 4.53 11.17
N ASN A 156 2.77 4.12 11.05
CA ASN A 156 3.88 4.69 11.81
C ASN A 156 4.03 6.19 11.52
N PHE A 157 3.87 6.59 10.25
CA PHE A 157 3.85 7.99 9.86
C PHE A 157 2.72 8.77 10.55
N LEU A 158 1.49 8.26 10.49
CA LEU A 158 0.33 8.92 11.11
C LEU A 158 0.48 9.02 12.64
N GLU A 159 1.01 7.97 13.28
CA GLU A 159 1.26 7.94 14.73
C GLU A 159 2.33 8.96 15.17
N ALA A 160 3.22 9.35 14.26
CA ALA A 160 4.29 10.32 14.49
C ALA A 160 3.90 11.79 14.16
N LEU A 161 2.67 12.04 13.70
CA LEU A 161 2.13 13.39 13.48
C LEU A 161 1.76 14.09 14.80
#